data_AF-A0A2E2EHD2-F1
#
_entry.id   AF-A0A2E2EHD2-F1
#
_cell.length_a   1.000
_cell.length_b   1.000
_cell.length_c   1.000
_cell.angle_alpha   90.00
_cell.angle_beta   90.00
_cell.angle_gamma   90.00
#
_symmetry.space_group_name_H-M   'P 1'
#
loop_
_entity.id
_entity.type
_entity.pdbx_description
1 polymer ?
#
loop_
_entity_poly.entity_id
_entity_poly.type
_entity_poly.pdbx_seq_one_letter_code
_entity_poly.pdbx_strand_id
1 'polypeptide(L)' 'MKASELIRRKDLDSLDINLEDEAVCFTLLTDYPRLLERPIILQGERGIIARPAELLEEFLSE' A
#
# COMPACT_ATOMS: atom_id res chain seq x y z
N MET A 1 -1.15 4.56 -9.92
CA MET A 1 -1.27 3.61 -8.80
C MET A 1 -2.65 3.81 -8.20
N LYS A 2 -3.46 2.76 -8.10
CA LYS A 2 -4.79 2.82 -7.49
C LYS A 2 -4.67 2.60 -5.98
N ALA A 3 -5.59 3.18 -5.21
CA ALA A 3 -5.63 2.97 -3.75
C ALA A 3 -5.78 1.48 -3.37
N SER A 4 -6.46 0.70 -4.20
CA SER A 4 -6.62 -0.75 -3.99
C SER A 4 -5.32 -1.55 -4.15
N GLU A 5 -4.30 -1.00 -4.82
CA GLU A 5 -2.97 -1.62 -4.92
C GLU A 5 -2.15 -1.43 -3.65
N LEU A 6 -2.51 -0.46 -2.81
CA LEU A 6 -1.91 -0.24 -1.50
C LEU A 6 -2.44 -1.22 -0.44
N ILE A 7 -3.54 -1.94 -0.75
CA ILE A 7 -4.18 -2.86 0.19
C ILE A 7 -3.52 -4.23 0.11
N ARG A 8 -3.06 -4.69 1.27
CA ARG A 8 -2.51 -6.00 1.52
C ARG A 8 -3.60 -7.06 1.46
N ARG A 9 -3.76 -7.66 0.27
CA ARG A 9 -4.83 -8.63 -0.02
C ARG A 9 -4.91 -9.80 0.97
N LYS A 10 -3.77 -10.24 1.52
CA LYS A 10 -3.73 -11.32 2.51
C LYS A 10 -4.44 -11.01 3.83
N ASP A 11 -4.58 -9.73 4.15
CA ASP A 11 -5.21 -9.29 5.39
C ASP A 11 -6.69 -8.86 5.17
N LEU A 12 -7.20 -9.00 3.94
CA LEU A 12 -8.54 -8.58 3.52
C LEU A 12 -9.62 -9.65 3.74
N ASP A 13 -9.24 -10.91 4.00
CA ASP A 13 -10.10 -12.11 4.00
C ASP A 13 -11.39 -12.01 4.87
N SER A 14 -11.50 -11.02 5.76
CA SER A 14 -12.64 -10.82 6.64
C SER A 14 -13.58 -9.66 6.26
N LEU A 15 -13.25 -8.82 5.27
CA LEU A 15 -14.03 -7.61 4.95
C LEU A 15 -14.57 -7.67 3.51
N ASP A 16 -15.89 -7.75 3.37
CA ASP A 16 -16.60 -7.64 2.09
C ASP A 16 -16.69 -6.16 1.68
N ILE A 17 -15.66 -5.67 0.98
CA ILE A 17 -15.52 -4.25 0.61
C ILE A 17 -15.43 -4.12 -0.90
N ASN A 18 -16.13 -3.12 -1.41
CA ASN A 18 -15.94 -2.67 -2.78
C ASN A 18 -14.59 -1.94 -2.94
N LEU A 19 -13.59 -2.63 -3.49
CA LEU A 19 -12.26 -2.09 -3.78
C LEU A 19 -12.19 -1.24 -5.07
N GLU A 20 -13.31 -1.02 -5.76
CA GLU A 20 -13.36 -0.19 -6.97
C GLU A 20 -13.48 1.30 -6.64
N ASP A 21 -13.99 1.64 -5.45
CA ASP A 21 -14.11 3.02 -4.97
C ASP A 21 -12.84 3.46 -4.22
N GLU A 22 -12.14 4.45 -4.76
CA GLU A 22 -10.91 4.98 -4.14
C GLU A 22 -11.15 5.64 -2.78
N ALA A 23 -12.27 6.34 -2.59
CA ALA A 23 -12.56 7.00 -1.32
C ALA A 23 -12.81 5.97 -0.21
N VAL A 24 -13.49 4.87 -0.55
CA VAL A 24 -13.67 3.73 0.35
C VAL A 24 -12.33 3.10 0.70
N CYS A 25 -11.44 2.90 -0.28
CA CYS A 25 -10.11 2.35 -0.05
C CYS A 25 -9.27 3.24 0.89
N PHE A 26 -9.27 4.56 0.72
CA PHE A 26 -8.52 5.46 1.60
C PHE A 26 -9.08 5.49 3.02
N THR A 27 -10.41 5.52 3.15
CA THR A 27 -11.07 5.45 4.47
C THR A 27 -10.69 4.15 5.17
N LEU A 28 -10.76 3.04 4.45
CA LEU A 28 -10.39 1.72 4.96
C LEU A 28 -8.93 1.65 5.42
N LEU A 29 -7.99 2.17 4.62
CA LEU A 29 -6.56 2.18 4.97
C LEU A 29 -6.27 3.08 6.19
N THR A 30 -7.06 4.15 6.37
CA THR A 30 -6.96 5.05 7.53
C THR A 30 -7.51 4.39 8.79
N ASP A 31 -8.66 3.74 8.69
CA ASP A 31 -9.33 3.07 9.80
C ASP A 31 -8.61 1.77 10.21
N TYR A 32 -8.03 1.07 9.24
CA TYR A 32 -7.30 -0.19 9.45
C TYR A 32 -5.91 -0.14 8.80
N PRO A 33 -4.95 0.60 9.38
CA PRO A 33 -3.60 0.73 8.81
C PRO A 33 -2.87 -0.61 8.60
N ARG A 34 -3.28 -1.68 9.30
CA ARG A 34 -2.78 -3.05 9.09
C ARG A 34 -2.97 -3.53 7.65
N LEU A 35 -4.03 -3.08 6.98
CA LEU A 35 -4.33 -3.43 5.60
C LEU A 35 -3.38 -2.77 4.59
N LEU A 36 -2.52 -1.83 5.00
CA LEU A 36 -1.58 -1.20 4.10
C LEU A 36 -0.39 -2.14 3.79
N GLU A 37 0.00 -2.24 2.52
CA GLU A 37 1.20 -2.96 2.09
C GLU A 37 2.48 -2.33 2.65
N ARG A 38 3.46 -3.18 3.00
CA ARG A 38 4.67 -2.78 3.73
C ARG A 38 5.90 -3.61 3.33
N PRO A 39 7.11 -3.04 3.38
CA PRO A 39 7.47 -1.72 3.92
C PRO A 39 7.22 -0.57 2.95
N ILE A 40 6.86 0.60 3.50
CA ILE A 40 6.78 1.87 2.76
C ILE A 40 8.06 2.64 3.05
N ILE A 41 8.74 3.07 2.00
CA ILE A 41 10.03 3.75 2.07
C ILE A 41 9.87 5.13 1.46
N LEU A 42 10.40 6.14 2.15
CA LEU A 42 10.35 7.55 1.73
C LEU A 42 11.78 8.07 1.57
N GLN A 43 12.06 8.75 0.47
CA GLN A 43 13.33 9.43 0.19
C GLN A 43 13.03 10.80 -0.43
N GLY A 44 13.22 11.86 0.38
CA GLY A 44 12.83 13.21 -0.01
C GLY A 44 11.33 13.30 -0.31
N GLU A 45 10.99 13.70 -1.54
CA GLU A 45 9.61 13.84 -2.02
C GLU A 45 9.06 12.57 -2.70
N ARG A 46 9.81 11.46 -2.66
CA ARG A 46 9.44 10.20 -3.31
C ARG A 46 9.15 9.13 -2.29
N GLY A 47 8.24 8.21 -2.63
CA GLY A 47 7.90 7.06 -1.81
C GLY A 47 7.53 5.83 -2.61
N ILE A 48 7.89 4.65 -2.09
CA ILE A 48 7.57 3.36 -2.70
C ILE A 48 7.06 2.36 -1.67
N ILE A 49 6.35 1.34 -2.14
CA ILE A 49 6.18 0.08 -1.41
C ILE A 49 7.31 -0.85 -1.86
N ALA A 50 8.26 -1.14 -0.96
CA ALA A 50 9.42 -1.99 -1.25
C ALA A 50 9.06 -3.48 -1.12
N ARG A 51 8.12 -3.91 -1.97
CA ARG A 51 7.72 -5.31 -2.18
C ARG A 51 7.70 -5.58 -3.70
N PRO A 52 8.60 -6.41 -4.24
CA PRO A 52 9.61 -7.20 -3.54
C PRO A 52 10.83 -6.36 -3.11
N ALA A 53 11.76 -6.96 -2.37
CA ALA A 53 12.83 -6.23 -1.67
C ALA A 53 13.84 -5.57 -2.63
N GLU A 54 13.98 -6.10 -3.85
CA GLU A 54 14.87 -5.61 -4.90
C GLU A 54 14.51 -4.17 -5.31
N LEU A 55 13.22 -3.79 -5.23
CA LEU A 55 12.76 -2.42 -5.46
C LEU A 55 13.38 -1.41 -4.49
N LEU A 56 13.78 -1.86 -3.30
CA LEU A 56 14.45 -1.01 -2.32
C LEU A 56 15.85 -0.62 -2.79
N GLU A 57 16.61 -1.57 -3.32
CA GLU A 57 17.98 -1.34 -3.78
C GLU A 57 18.00 -0.37 -4.96
N GLU A 58 17.08 -0.55 -5.91
CA GLU A 58 16.88 0.37 -7.04
C GLU A 58 16.51 1.77 -6.55
N PHE A 59 15.55 1.89 -5.63
CA PHE A 59 15.08 3.18 -5.12
C PHE A 59 16.15 3.96 -4.35
N LEU A 60 16.97 3.28 -3.54
CA LEU A 60 18.03 3.92 -2.76
C LEU A 60 19.28 4.28 -3.58
N SER A 61 19.42 3.73 -4.79
CA SER A 61 20.57 3.99 -5.67
C SER A 61 20.38 5.24 -6.54
N GLU A 62 19.20 5.85 -6.51
CA GLU A 62 18.86 7.13 -7.17
C GLU A 62 19.08 8.34 -6.26
#